data_AF-A0A0D1ZLQ9-F1
#
_entry.id   AF-A0A0D1ZLQ9-F1
#
_cell.length_a   1.000
_cell.length_b   1.000
_cell.length_c   1.000
_cell.angle_alpha   90.00
_cell.angle_beta   90.00
_cell.angle_gamma   90.00
#
_symmetry.space_group_name_H-M   'P 1'
#
loop_
_entity.id
_entity.type
_entity.pdbx_description
1 polymer ?
#
loop_
_entity_poly.entity_id
_entity_poly.type
_entity_poly.pdbx_seq_one_letter_code
_entity_poly.pdbx_strand_id
1 'polypeptide(L)'
;MSTSAGREAVFPTRQALGQMNSKLKGAQTGHSLLKRKSEALTKRFREILKRIDEAKRKMGRVMQIAAFSLAEVSYAVGGDIGYQIQESVKTARFRIKTKQENVSGVFLPQFEGYTKDEINDFGLTGLGKGGQQVQRCRETYTRAVETLVELASLQTAFMILDEVIKVVNRRVNAIEHVIIPRTENTIKYINSELDELDREEFYRLKKVSGKKQRDVAAQDEEMRKRREKDAQRNGDKEDGTESQDVLGEHEDDDVIF
;
A
#
# COMPACT_ATOMS: atom_id res chain seq x y z
N MET A 1 26.67 -19.81 7.39
CA MET A 1 25.24 -19.98 7.03
C MET A 1 24.39 -18.77 7.46
N SER A 2 24.73 -17.53 7.05
CA SER A 2 23.99 -16.33 7.50
C SER A 2 23.81 -15.21 6.45
N THR A 3 24.05 -15.47 5.17
CA THR A 3 23.91 -14.46 4.10
C THR A 3 22.50 -14.34 3.50
N SER A 4 21.47 -14.91 4.14
CA SER A 4 20.09 -14.94 3.60
C SER A 4 19.12 -13.92 4.22
N ALA A 5 19.46 -13.23 5.32
CA ALA A 5 18.48 -12.42 6.06
C ALA A 5 18.12 -11.07 5.38
N GLY A 6 18.97 -10.56 4.49
CA GLY A 6 18.81 -9.23 3.87
C GLY A 6 18.37 -9.21 2.41
N ARG A 7 18.10 -10.37 1.79
CA ARG A 7 17.78 -10.50 0.36
C ARG A 7 16.66 -11.50 0.11
N GLU A 8 16.06 -11.45 -1.07
CA GLU A 8 15.12 -12.47 -1.51
C GLU A 8 15.87 -13.63 -2.19
N ALA A 9 15.36 -14.85 -2.01
CA ALA A 9 15.96 -16.05 -2.60
C ALA A 9 15.50 -16.18 -4.06
N VAL A 10 16.20 -15.50 -4.97
CA VAL A 10 15.90 -15.52 -6.40
C VAL A 10 17.17 -15.78 -7.21
N PHE A 11 17.05 -16.61 -8.25
CA PHE A 11 18.16 -16.93 -9.13
C PHE A 11 18.47 -15.74 -10.06
N PRO A 12 19.75 -15.35 -10.21
CA PRO A 12 20.12 -14.15 -10.96
C PRO A 12 19.95 -14.37 -12.47
N THR A 13 18.85 -13.84 -13.01
CA THR A 13 18.56 -13.82 -14.45
C THR A 13 18.09 -12.42 -14.86
N ARG A 14 18.25 -12.06 -16.14
CA ARG A 14 17.71 -10.79 -16.68
C ARG A 14 16.20 -10.65 -16.46
N GLN A 15 15.46 -11.76 -16.51
CA GLN A 15 14.02 -11.76 -16.20
C GLN A 15 13.75 -11.45 -14.72
N ALA A 16 14.48 -12.07 -13.80
CA ALA A 16 14.37 -11.80 -12.37
C ALA A 16 14.71 -10.33 -12.03
N LEU A 17 15.73 -9.76 -12.69
CA LEU A 17 16.06 -8.34 -12.58
C LEU A 17 14.88 -7.44 -12.96
N GLY A 18 14.21 -7.73 -14.09
CA GLY A 18 13.01 -6.99 -14.53
C GLY A 18 11.86 -7.06 -13.53
N GLN A 19 11.63 -8.25 -12.95
CA GLN A 19 10.62 -8.44 -11.90
C GLN A 19 10.96 -7.65 -10.63
N MET A 20 12.21 -7.69 -10.17
CA MET A 20 12.65 -6.95 -8.98
C MET A 20 12.60 -5.43 -9.17
N ASN A 21 12.96 -4.92 -10.34
CA ASN A 21 12.83 -3.50 -10.66
C ASN A 21 11.38 -3.04 -10.68
N SER A 22 10.48 -3.86 -11.25
CA SER A 22 9.04 -3.59 -11.22
C SER A 22 8.50 -3.58 -9.80
N LYS A 23 8.95 -4.52 -8.97
CA LYS A 23 8.59 -4.61 -7.54
C LYS A 23 9.12 -3.42 -6.74
N LEU A 24 10.35 -2.96 -6.98
CA LEU A 24 10.92 -1.78 -6.34
C LEU A 24 10.11 -0.52 -6.69
N LYS A 25 9.81 -0.31 -7.97
CA LYS A 25 8.94 0.80 -8.40
C LYS A 25 7.55 0.72 -7.76
N GLY A 26 6.95 -0.48 -7.71
CA GLY A 26 5.67 -0.71 -7.05
C GLY A 26 5.71 -0.44 -5.54
N ALA A 27 6.80 -0.79 -4.86
CA ALA A 27 7.00 -0.51 -3.44
C ALA A 27 7.14 0.99 -3.17
N GLN A 28 7.88 1.72 -4.02
CA GLN A 28 8.05 3.18 -3.91
C GLN A 28 6.73 3.92 -4.15
N THR A 29 5.98 3.56 -5.20
CA THR A 29 4.66 4.16 -5.45
C THR A 29 3.67 3.81 -4.33
N GLY A 30 3.64 2.55 -3.89
CA GLY A 30 2.83 2.09 -2.75
C GLY A 30 3.13 2.84 -1.45
N HIS A 31 4.42 3.08 -1.14
CA HIS A 31 4.84 3.87 0.01
C HIS A 31 4.29 5.30 -0.07
N SER A 32 4.45 5.98 -1.21
CA SER A 32 3.96 7.35 -1.39
C SER A 32 2.43 7.46 -1.25
N LEU A 33 1.68 6.49 -1.77
CA LEU A 33 0.22 6.45 -1.70
C LEU A 33 -0.27 6.20 -0.26
N LEU A 34 0.34 5.24 0.43
CA LEU A 34 -0.01 4.94 1.83
C LEU A 34 0.35 6.09 2.77
N LYS A 35 1.48 6.78 2.51
CA LYS A 35 1.88 7.96 3.28
C LYS A 35 0.86 9.09 3.13
N ARG A 36 0.46 9.41 1.90
CA ARG A 36 -0.61 10.41 1.64
C ARG A 36 -1.94 10.02 2.28
N LYS A 37 -2.32 8.73 2.24
CA LYS A 37 -3.52 8.23 2.93
C LYS A 37 -3.41 8.42 4.44
N SER A 38 -2.26 8.08 5.05
CA SER A 38 -2.03 8.23 6.49
C SER A 38 -2.12 9.69 6.94
N GLU A 39 -1.54 10.61 6.18
CA GLU A 39 -1.60 12.05 6.46
C GLU A 39 -3.04 12.57 6.42
N ALA A 40 -3.81 12.17 5.41
CA ALA A 40 -5.22 12.54 5.29
C ALA A 40 -6.07 11.99 6.47
N LEU A 41 -5.86 10.72 6.84
CA LEU A 41 -6.54 10.12 7.99
C LEU A 41 -6.15 10.81 9.30
N THR A 42 -4.88 11.15 9.49
CA THR A 42 -4.38 11.86 10.68
C THR A 42 -5.00 13.25 10.80
N LYS A 43 -5.21 13.96 9.69
CA LYS A 43 -5.93 15.25 9.68
C LYS A 43 -7.36 15.08 10.17
N ARG A 44 -8.12 14.13 9.61
CA ARG A 44 -9.50 13.82 10.03
C ARG A 44 -9.58 13.35 11.48
N PHE A 45 -8.61 12.55 11.92
CA PHE A 45 -8.50 12.09 13.29
C PHE A 45 -8.40 13.26 14.28
N ARG A 46 -7.57 14.27 13.98
CA ARG A 46 -7.47 15.49 14.80
C ARG A 46 -8.75 16.32 14.79
N GLU A 47 -9.45 16.40 13.67
CA GLU A 47 -10.76 17.09 13.58
C GLU A 47 -11.81 16.39 14.45
N ILE A 48 -11.88 15.05 14.41
CA ILE A 48 -12.78 14.26 15.24
C ILE A 48 -12.42 14.41 16.72
N LEU A 49 -11.14 14.42 17.08
CA LEU A 49 -10.68 14.61 18.46
C LEU A 49 -11.18 15.94 19.05
N LYS A 50 -11.10 17.03 18.28
CA LYS A 50 -11.64 18.33 18.70
C LYS A 50 -13.15 18.27 18.92
N ARG A 51 -13.88 17.66 17.98
CA ARG A 51 -15.34 17.46 18.10
C ARG A 51 -15.72 16.63 19.32
N ILE A 52 -14.91 15.61 19.66
CA ILE A 52 -15.13 14.79 20.86
C ILE A 52 -14.97 15.62 22.13
N ASP A 53 -13.95 16.48 22.24
CA ASP A 53 -13.78 17.34 23.42
C ASP A 53 -14.98 18.31 23.57
N GLU A 54 -15.38 18.97 22.47
CA GLU A 54 -16.55 19.85 22.45
C GLU A 54 -17.84 19.11 22.84
N ALA A 55 -18.08 17.93 22.26
CA ALA A 55 -19.25 17.10 22.55
C ALA A 55 -19.24 16.59 23.99
N LYS A 56 -18.08 16.21 24.53
CA LYS A 56 -17.95 15.75 25.93
C LYS A 56 -18.23 16.86 26.92
N ARG A 57 -17.77 18.09 26.65
CA ARG A 57 -18.11 19.28 27.45
C ARG A 57 -19.60 19.62 27.37
N LYS A 58 -20.20 19.53 26.18
CA LYS A 58 -21.65 19.72 25.98
C LYS A 58 -22.44 18.67 26.75
N MET A 59 -22.08 17.39 26.64
CA MET A 59 -22.67 16.27 27.37
C MET A 59 -22.61 16.50 28.87
N GLY A 60 -21.47 16.91 29.43
CA GLY A 60 -21.34 17.20 30.86
C GLY A 60 -22.36 18.23 31.34
N ARG A 61 -22.55 19.33 30.59
CA ARG A 61 -23.56 20.34 30.90
C ARG A 61 -25.00 19.83 30.79
N VAL A 62 -25.31 19.11 29.71
CA VAL A 62 -26.66 18.56 29.48
C VAL A 62 -27.03 17.52 30.55
N MET A 63 -26.07 16.68 30.93
CA MET A 63 -26.27 15.68 31.98
C MET A 63 -26.44 16.32 33.35
N GLN A 64 -25.71 17.40 33.65
CA GLN A 64 -25.89 18.16 34.89
C GLN A 64 -27.30 18.78 34.98
N ILE A 65 -27.80 19.35 33.87
CA ILE A 65 -29.17 19.87 33.79
C ILE A 65 -30.19 18.75 33.99
N ALA A 66 -30.01 17.61 33.32
CA ALA A 66 -30.90 16.45 33.45
C ALA A 66 -30.94 15.92 34.90
N ALA A 67 -29.78 15.80 35.56
CA ALA A 67 -29.69 15.40 36.96
C ALA A 67 -30.42 16.39 37.90
N PHE A 68 -30.33 17.69 37.62
CA PHE A 68 -31.08 18.71 38.36
C PHE A 68 -32.59 18.57 38.16
N SER A 69 -33.05 18.35 36.92
CA SER A 69 -34.47 18.09 36.63
C SER A 69 -34.99 16.83 37.31
N LEU A 70 -34.16 15.79 37.50
CA LEU A 70 -34.54 14.62 38.30
C LEU A 70 -34.73 15.00 39.77
N ALA A 71 -33.86 15.82 40.34
CA ALA A 71 -34.00 16.31 41.71
C ALA A 71 -35.29 17.14 41.90
N GLU A 72 -35.64 18.00 40.94
CA GLU A 72 -36.91 18.74 40.93
C GLU A 72 -38.12 17.80 40.93
N VAL A 73 -38.06 16.72 40.13
CA VAL A 73 -39.12 15.69 40.10
C VAL A 73 -39.24 14.98 41.44
N SER A 74 -38.12 14.54 42.02
CA SER A 74 -38.11 13.84 43.31
C SER A 74 -38.72 14.71 44.42
N TYR A 75 -38.40 16.01 44.43
CA TYR A 75 -38.99 16.96 45.36
C TYR A 75 -40.49 17.20 45.12
N ALA A 76 -40.90 17.38 43.86
CA ALA A 76 -42.30 17.66 43.50
C ALA A 76 -43.25 16.48 43.74
N VAL A 77 -42.76 15.26 43.57
CA VAL A 77 -43.52 14.01 43.77
C VAL A 77 -43.53 13.61 45.25
N GLY A 78 -42.51 14.01 46.02
CA GLY A 78 -42.44 13.77 47.47
C GLY A 78 -42.18 12.32 47.87
N GLY A 79 -41.62 11.51 46.95
CA GLY A 79 -41.36 10.08 47.14
C GLY A 79 -40.54 9.48 45.99
N ASP A 80 -40.27 8.18 46.06
CA ASP A 80 -39.51 7.46 45.04
C ASP A 80 -40.38 7.10 43.83
N ILE A 81 -40.16 7.81 42.71
CA ILE A 81 -40.81 7.53 41.42
C ILE A 81 -40.19 6.33 40.69
N GLY A 82 -39.02 5.86 41.14
CA GLY A 82 -38.24 4.81 40.48
C GLY A 82 -39.01 3.51 40.26
N TYR A 83 -39.78 3.06 41.25
CA TYR A 83 -40.57 1.83 41.14
C TYR A 83 -41.61 1.91 40.02
N GLN A 84 -42.36 3.02 39.94
CA GLN A 84 -43.38 3.23 38.91
C GLN A 84 -42.77 3.29 37.51
N ILE A 85 -41.60 3.89 37.38
CA ILE A 85 -40.85 3.94 36.11
C ILE A 85 -40.41 2.55 35.70
N GLN A 86 -39.82 1.77 36.61
CA GLN A 86 -39.31 0.44 36.30
C GLN A 86 -40.43 -0.52 35.89
N GLU A 87 -41.58 -0.46 36.57
CA GLU A 87 -42.75 -1.27 36.22
C GLU A 87 -43.35 -0.89 34.85
N SER A 88 -43.24 0.39 34.45
CA SER A 88 -43.78 0.86 33.18
C SER A 88 -42.92 0.50 31.96
N VAL A 89 -41.66 0.11 32.14
CA VAL A 89 -40.75 -0.25 31.04
C VAL A 89 -41.10 -1.65 30.48
N LYS A 90 -41.69 -1.70 29.29
CA LYS A 90 -41.89 -2.95 28.53
C LYS A 90 -41.03 -3.02 27.27
N THR A 91 -41.00 -1.94 26.49
CA THR A 91 -40.27 -1.86 25.23
C THR A 91 -39.57 -0.52 25.10
N ALA A 92 -38.36 -0.51 24.52
CA ALA A 92 -37.64 0.74 24.32
C ALA A 92 -38.31 1.62 23.25
N ARG A 93 -38.79 2.80 23.68
CA ARG A 93 -39.24 3.89 22.81
C ARG A 93 -38.11 4.54 22.02
N PHE A 94 -36.96 4.80 22.66
CA PHE A 94 -35.78 5.34 21.99
C PHE A 94 -34.90 4.19 21.48
N ARG A 95 -34.62 4.19 20.18
CA ARG A 95 -33.81 3.15 19.51
C ARG A 95 -32.73 3.78 18.66
N ILE A 96 -31.69 3.00 18.37
CA ILE A 96 -30.55 3.44 17.58
C ILE A 96 -30.56 2.70 16.24
N LYS A 97 -30.34 3.42 15.15
CA LYS A 97 -30.01 2.86 13.83
C LYS A 97 -28.53 3.07 13.57
N THR A 98 -27.92 2.09 12.93
CA THR A 98 -26.53 2.18 12.49
C THR A 98 -26.51 2.52 11.00
N LYS A 99 -25.73 3.52 10.65
CA LYS A 99 -25.41 3.94 9.29
C LYS A 99 -23.90 3.80 9.09
N GLN A 100 -23.45 3.64 7.85
CA GLN A 100 -22.02 3.62 7.54
C GLN A 100 -21.66 4.91 6.81
N GLU A 101 -20.61 5.59 7.27
CA GLU A 101 -20.03 6.76 6.64
C GLU A 101 -18.63 6.41 6.11
N ASN A 102 -18.30 6.79 4.87
CA ASN A 102 -16.98 6.57 4.31
C ASN A 102 -16.10 7.80 4.52
N VAL A 103 -15.05 7.66 5.33
CA VAL A 103 -14.05 8.70 5.57
C VAL A 103 -12.71 8.25 4.99
N SER A 104 -12.32 8.86 3.87
CA SER A 104 -11.02 8.62 3.23
C SER A 104 -10.70 7.14 2.96
N GLY A 105 -11.72 6.36 2.58
CA GLY A 105 -11.59 4.93 2.28
C GLY A 105 -11.57 4.04 3.51
N VAL A 106 -12.15 4.49 4.62
CA VAL A 106 -12.42 3.73 5.84
C VAL A 106 -13.91 3.88 6.15
N PHE A 107 -14.62 2.76 6.31
CA PHE A 107 -16.03 2.75 6.68
C PHE A 107 -16.15 2.88 8.20
N LEU A 108 -16.74 3.98 8.66
CA LEU A 108 -16.97 4.27 10.06
C LEU A 108 -18.47 4.10 10.36
N PRO A 109 -18.83 3.44 11.47
CA PRO A 109 -20.22 3.37 11.90
C PRO A 109 -20.65 4.73 12.46
N GLN A 110 -21.84 5.16 12.05
CA GLN A 110 -22.52 6.33 12.56
C GLN A 110 -23.84 5.89 13.22
N PHE A 111 -24.13 6.41 14.40
CA PHE A 111 -25.36 6.08 15.13
C PHE A 111 -26.37 7.23 15.01
N GLU A 112 -27.59 6.90 14.60
CA GLU A 112 -28.72 7.83 14.53
C GLU A 112 -29.80 7.37 15.52
N GLY A 113 -30.16 8.24 16.47
CA GLY A 113 -31.26 8.00 17.40
C GLY A 113 -32.61 8.24 16.72
N TYR A 114 -33.57 7.35 16.92
CA TYR A 114 -34.95 7.55 16.50
C TYR A 114 -35.92 7.13 17.61
N THR A 115 -36.98 7.91 17.74
CA THR A 115 -38.02 7.70 18.74
C THR A 115 -39.23 7.07 18.06
N LYS A 116 -39.74 5.96 18.61
CA LYS A 116 -41.01 5.38 18.18
C LYS A 116 -42.15 6.00 18.97
N ASP A 117 -42.92 6.88 18.34
CA ASP A 117 -44.01 7.60 19.00
C ASP A 117 -45.24 6.73 19.29
N GLU A 118 -45.35 5.56 18.65
CA GLU A 118 -46.41 4.57 18.89
C GLU A 118 -46.36 3.96 20.30
N ILE A 119 -45.21 4.03 20.97
CA ILE A 119 -45.00 3.44 22.28
C ILE A 119 -45.25 4.50 23.36
N ASN A 120 -46.33 4.32 24.13
CA ASN A 120 -46.72 5.20 25.21
C ASN A 120 -46.38 4.58 26.59
N ASP A 121 -45.09 4.57 26.93
CA ASP A 121 -44.54 3.91 28.13
C ASP A 121 -44.94 4.58 29.47
N PHE A 122 -45.60 5.75 29.45
CA PHE A 122 -45.78 6.64 30.63
C PHE A 122 -47.21 7.19 30.79
N GLY A 123 -48.25 6.47 30.31
CA GLY A 123 -49.64 6.96 30.33
C GLY A 123 -50.20 7.31 31.72
N LEU A 124 -49.68 6.70 32.80
CA LEU A 124 -50.18 6.85 34.18
C LEU A 124 -49.22 7.59 35.14
N THR A 125 -47.94 7.66 34.82
CA THR A 125 -46.82 8.13 35.68
C THR A 125 -46.69 9.67 35.76
N GLY A 126 -47.79 10.40 35.60
CA GLY A 126 -47.82 11.86 35.62
C GLY A 126 -49.20 12.44 35.94
N LEU A 127 -50.15 11.59 36.37
CA LEU A 127 -51.51 11.99 36.73
C LEU A 127 -51.62 12.51 38.18
N GLY A 128 -50.57 12.34 38.99
CA GLY A 128 -50.48 12.84 40.37
C GLY A 128 -49.80 14.20 40.51
N LYS A 129 -49.42 14.55 41.75
CA LYS A 129 -48.65 15.78 42.03
C LYS A 129 -47.28 15.71 41.32
N GLY A 130 -46.94 16.74 40.55
CA GLY A 130 -45.63 16.86 39.89
C GLY A 130 -45.54 16.34 38.44
N GLY A 131 -46.63 15.91 37.81
CA GLY A 131 -46.63 15.37 36.43
C GLY A 131 -45.99 16.27 35.37
N GLN A 132 -46.16 17.60 35.47
CA GLN A 132 -45.50 18.55 34.55
C GLN A 132 -43.98 18.52 34.68
N GLN A 133 -43.45 18.35 35.90
CA GLN A 133 -42.00 18.25 36.12
C GLN A 133 -41.47 16.92 35.59
N VAL A 134 -42.25 15.83 35.73
CA VAL A 134 -41.89 14.52 35.15
C VAL A 134 -41.75 14.61 33.63
N GLN A 135 -42.68 15.29 32.95
CA GLN A 135 -42.59 15.46 31.49
C GLN A 135 -41.41 16.34 31.07
N ARG A 136 -41.13 17.44 31.78
CA ARG A 136 -39.94 18.27 31.53
C ARG A 136 -38.66 17.47 31.73
N CYS A 137 -38.56 16.73 32.83
CA CYS A 137 -37.43 15.84 33.11
C CYS A 137 -37.23 14.84 31.97
N ARG A 138 -38.30 14.19 31.52
CA ARG A 138 -38.27 13.27 30.38
C ARG A 138 -37.73 13.92 29.10
N GLU A 139 -38.21 15.11 28.74
CA GLU A 139 -37.70 15.83 27.57
C GLU A 139 -36.20 16.16 27.71
N THR A 140 -35.76 16.59 28.90
CA THR A 140 -34.34 16.87 29.17
C THR A 140 -33.47 15.62 29.06
N TYR A 141 -33.93 14.48 29.60
CA TYR A 141 -33.21 13.20 29.49
C TYR A 141 -33.23 12.66 28.07
N THR A 142 -34.28 12.88 27.30
CA THR A 142 -34.34 12.47 25.88
C THR A 142 -33.27 13.21 25.09
N ARG A 143 -33.15 14.53 25.26
CA ARG A 143 -32.07 15.34 24.66
C ARG A 143 -30.69 14.91 25.17
N ALA A 144 -30.56 14.54 26.44
CA ALA A 144 -29.30 14.04 26.99
C ALA A 144 -28.87 12.73 26.31
N VAL A 145 -29.80 11.79 26.14
CA VAL A 145 -29.53 10.52 25.44
C VAL A 145 -29.19 10.75 23.97
N GLU A 146 -29.85 11.66 23.28
CA GLU A 146 -29.48 12.05 21.91
C GLU A 146 -28.02 12.54 21.83
N THR A 147 -27.61 13.45 22.73
CA THR A 147 -26.22 13.91 22.78
C THR A 147 -25.22 12.81 23.14
N LEU A 148 -25.63 11.82 23.93
CA LEU A 148 -24.81 10.64 24.23
C LEU A 148 -24.63 9.73 23.00
N VAL A 149 -25.68 9.54 22.20
CA VAL A 149 -25.60 8.76 20.96
C VAL A 149 -24.66 9.43 19.96
N GLU A 150 -24.74 10.76 19.79
CA GLU A 150 -23.81 11.53 18.97
C GLU A 150 -22.36 11.35 19.44
N LEU A 151 -22.12 11.48 20.75
CA LEU A 151 -20.79 11.29 21.33
C LEU A 151 -20.28 9.86 21.14
N ALA A 152 -21.12 8.85 21.38
CA ALA A 152 -20.77 7.44 21.21
C ALA A 152 -20.42 7.12 19.76
N SER A 153 -21.12 7.74 18.79
CA SER A 153 -20.80 7.64 17.37
C SER A 153 -19.40 8.17 17.08
N LEU A 154 -19.05 9.35 17.59
CA LEU A 154 -17.72 9.95 17.41
C LEU A 154 -16.62 9.11 18.08
N GLN A 155 -16.87 8.59 19.28
CA GLN A 155 -15.92 7.77 20.03
C GLN A 155 -15.64 6.42 19.34
N THR A 156 -16.69 5.76 18.85
CA THR A 156 -16.55 4.48 18.14
C THR A 156 -15.79 4.68 16.84
N ALA A 157 -16.14 5.73 16.07
CA ALA A 157 -15.43 6.11 14.87
C ALA A 157 -13.95 6.44 15.16
N PHE A 158 -13.66 7.11 16.27
CA PHE A 158 -12.30 7.44 16.69
C PHE A 158 -11.45 6.20 17.00
N MET A 159 -12.00 5.22 17.73
CA MET A 159 -11.27 3.97 18.04
C MET A 159 -10.91 3.19 16.78
N ILE A 160 -11.88 3.03 15.86
CA ILE A 160 -11.65 2.33 14.59
C ILE A 160 -10.62 3.09 13.74
N LEU A 161 -10.73 4.41 13.67
CA LEU A 161 -9.81 5.24 12.89
C LEU A 161 -8.37 5.19 13.44
N ASP A 162 -8.19 5.20 14.76
CA ASP A 162 -6.87 5.06 15.41
C ASP A 162 -6.21 3.72 15.04
N GLU A 163 -6.96 2.63 15.11
CA GLU A 163 -6.45 1.30 14.76
C GLU A 163 -6.02 1.25 13.30
N VAL A 164 -6.83 1.79 12.39
CA VAL A 164 -6.50 1.85 10.96
C VAL A 164 -5.24 2.68 10.72
N ILE A 165 -5.10 3.84 11.36
CA ILE A 165 -3.89 4.68 11.25
C ILE A 165 -2.65 3.91 11.72
N LYS A 166 -2.73 3.19 12.85
CA LYS A 166 -1.63 2.35 13.34
C LYS A 166 -1.25 1.25 12.36
N VAL A 167 -2.23 0.60 11.72
CA VAL A 167 -1.97 -0.42 10.69
C VAL A 167 -1.32 0.20 9.46
N VAL A 168 -1.80 1.35 8.98
CA VAL A 168 -1.23 2.03 7.82
C VAL A 168 0.20 2.48 8.10
N ASN A 169 0.48 3.10 9.26
CA ASN A 169 1.83 3.51 9.64
C ASN A 169 2.79 2.33 9.77
N ARG A 170 2.35 1.21 10.35
CA ARG A 170 3.16 -0.03 10.37
C ARG A 170 3.49 -0.52 8.97
N ARG A 171 2.54 -0.47 8.03
CA ARG A 171 2.77 -0.85 6.63
C ARG A 171 3.75 0.10 5.93
N VAL A 172 3.62 1.40 6.14
CA VAL A 172 4.53 2.43 5.60
C VAL A 172 5.96 2.15 6.08
N ASN A 173 6.14 1.93 7.39
CA ASN A 173 7.45 1.65 7.99
C ASN A 173 8.03 0.31 7.51
N ALA A 174 7.20 -0.72 7.36
CA ALA A 174 7.64 -2.00 6.82
C ALA A 174 8.13 -1.87 5.37
N ILE A 175 7.44 -1.06 4.55
CA ILE A 175 7.88 -0.82 3.17
C ILE A 175 9.21 -0.05 3.16
N GLU A 176 9.31 1.01 3.96
CA GLU A 176 10.48 1.90 4.00
C GLU A 176 11.75 1.22 4.54
N HIS A 177 11.64 0.50 5.66
CA HIS A 177 12.81 -0.04 6.36
C HIS A 177 13.08 -1.52 6.09
N VAL A 178 12.12 -2.28 5.54
CA VAL A 178 12.31 -3.72 5.30
C VAL A 178 12.21 -4.05 3.81
N ILE A 179 11.13 -3.69 3.13
CA ILE A 179 10.89 -4.16 1.75
C ILE A 179 11.79 -3.45 0.74
N ILE A 180 11.87 -2.11 0.79
CA ILE A 180 12.71 -1.33 -0.13
C ILE A 180 14.19 -1.75 -0.01
N PRO A 181 14.81 -1.76 1.20
CA PRO A 181 16.22 -2.15 1.32
C PRO A 181 16.49 -3.60 0.90
N ARG A 182 15.58 -4.53 1.22
CA ARG A 182 15.73 -5.94 0.79
C ARG A 182 15.66 -6.09 -0.73
N THR A 183 14.77 -5.35 -1.38
CA THR A 183 14.62 -5.39 -2.84
C THR A 183 15.85 -4.77 -3.51
N GLU A 184 16.35 -3.64 -3.01
CA GLU A 184 17.57 -3.00 -3.51
C GLU A 184 18.80 -3.88 -3.36
N ASN A 185 18.99 -4.54 -2.21
CA ASN A 185 20.08 -5.48 -2.01
C ASN A 185 19.99 -6.68 -2.96
N THR A 186 18.78 -7.15 -3.25
CA THR A 186 18.55 -8.24 -4.21
C THR A 186 18.89 -7.80 -5.63
N ILE A 187 18.51 -6.57 -6.04
CA ILE A 187 18.87 -6.01 -7.34
C ILE A 187 20.38 -5.87 -7.49
N LYS A 188 21.07 -5.37 -6.45
CA LYS A 188 22.54 -5.26 -6.44
C LYS A 188 23.22 -6.62 -6.64
N TYR A 189 22.72 -7.66 -5.96
CA TYR A 189 23.22 -9.03 -6.12
C TYR A 189 22.98 -9.58 -7.54
N ILE A 190 21.79 -9.40 -8.09
CA ILE A 190 21.50 -9.88 -9.46
C ILE A 190 22.38 -9.16 -10.48
N ASN A 191 22.59 -7.84 -10.33
CA ASN A 191 23.49 -7.10 -11.22
C ASN A 191 24.93 -7.60 -11.13
N SER A 192 25.47 -7.81 -9.92
CA SER A 192 26.84 -8.30 -9.78
C SER A 192 27.04 -9.70 -10.38
N GLU A 193 26.06 -10.59 -10.26
CA GLU A 193 26.13 -11.93 -10.85
C GLU A 193 25.99 -11.90 -12.38
N LEU A 194 25.10 -11.05 -12.92
CA LEU A 194 24.97 -10.87 -14.37
C LEU A 194 26.22 -10.26 -15.00
N ASP A 195 26.82 -9.27 -14.34
CA ASP A 195 28.07 -8.63 -14.80
C ASP A 195 29.24 -9.64 -14.82
N GLU A 196 29.30 -10.56 -13.85
CA GLU A 196 30.32 -11.62 -13.82
C GLU A 196 30.08 -12.66 -14.92
N LEU A 197 28.83 -13.08 -15.15
CA LEU A 197 28.48 -13.97 -16.25
C LEU A 197 28.81 -13.35 -17.63
N ASP A 198 28.47 -12.07 -17.83
CA ASP A 198 28.77 -11.34 -19.05
C ASP A 198 30.31 -11.18 -19.23
N ARG A 199 31.06 -11.01 -18.13
CA ARG A 199 32.54 -10.98 -18.14
C ARG A 199 33.15 -12.33 -18.52
N GLU A 200 32.63 -13.43 -18.00
CA GLU A 200 33.07 -14.79 -18.35
C GLU A 200 32.80 -15.11 -19.83
N GLU A 201 31.62 -14.73 -20.34
CA GLU A 201 31.27 -14.89 -21.74
C GLU A 201 32.16 -14.05 -22.65
N PHE A 202 32.44 -12.79 -22.28
CA PHE A 202 33.38 -11.94 -22.99
C PHE A 202 34.79 -12.55 -23.06
N TYR A 203 35.28 -13.13 -21.96
CA TYR A 203 36.59 -13.80 -21.96
C TYR A 203 36.61 -15.03 -22.85
N ARG A 204 35.54 -15.84 -22.86
CA ARG A 204 35.39 -16.99 -23.77
C ARG A 204 35.42 -16.55 -25.24
N LEU A 205 34.65 -15.52 -25.60
CA LEU A 205 34.63 -14.97 -26.96
C LEU A 205 36.01 -14.43 -27.37
N LYS A 206 36.70 -13.71 -26.47
CA LYS A 206 38.05 -13.19 -26.71
C LYS A 206 39.06 -14.31 -26.97
N LYS A 207 38.99 -15.43 -26.23
CA LYS A 207 39.84 -16.60 -26.47
C LYS A 207 39.56 -17.28 -27.81
N VAL A 208 38.29 -17.40 -28.19
CA VAL A 208 37.90 -17.99 -29.48
C VAL A 208 38.33 -17.11 -30.65
N SER A 209 38.10 -15.79 -30.56
CA SER A 209 38.57 -14.82 -31.56
C SER A 209 40.10 -14.83 -31.68
N GLY A 210 40.82 -14.86 -30.56
CA GLY A 210 42.28 -14.97 -30.55
C GLY A 210 42.80 -16.29 -31.15
N LYS A 211 42.09 -17.40 -30.98
CA LYS A 211 42.40 -18.66 -31.69
C LYS A 211 42.17 -18.51 -33.18
N LYS A 212 41.00 -18.04 -33.61
CA LYS A 212 40.69 -17.81 -35.03
C LYS A 212 41.72 -16.91 -35.71
N GLN A 213 42.13 -15.82 -35.06
CA GLN A 213 43.17 -14.92 -35.62
C GLN A 213 44.53 -15.61 -35.75
N ARG A 214 44.91 -16.47 -34.80
CA ARG A 214 46.15 -17.27 -34.90
C ARG A 214 46.06 -18.30 -36.02
N ASP A 215 44.92 -18.96 -36.14
CA ASP A 215 44.68 -19.98 -37.17
C ASP A 215 44.70 -19.33 -38.57
N VAL A 216 44.09 -18.15 -38.73
CA VAL A 216 44.16 -17.36 -39.98
C VAL A 216 45.58 -16.89 -40.27
N ALA A 217 46.31 -16.36 -39.29
CA ALA A 217 47.71 -15.95 -39.50
C ALA A 217 48.62 -17.13 -39.89
N ALA A 218 48.39 -18.33 -39.31
CA ALA A 218 49.12 -19.53 -39.69
C ALA A 218 48.77 -19.99 -41.13
N GLN A 219 47.50 -19.90 -41.53
CA GLN A 219 47.06 -20.18 -42.90
C GLN A 219 47.64 -19.18 -43.91
N ASP A 220 47.68 -17.89 -43.58
CA ASP A 220 48.29 -16.86 -44.42
C ASP A 220 49.80 -17.08 -44.57
N GLU A 221 50.50 -17.47 -43.51
CA GLU A 221 51.92 -17.84 -43.58
C GLU A 221 52.15 -19.09 -44.45
N GLU A 222 51.29 -20.11 -44.36
CA GLU A 222 51.37 -21.29 -45.23
C GLU A 222 51.09 -20.95 -46.70
N MET A 223 50.08 -20.12 -46.97
CA MET A 223 49.74 -19.66 -48.31
C MET A 223 50.86 -18.81 -48.91
N ARG A 224 51.50 -17.96 -48.10
CA ARG A 224 52.64 -17.14 -48.52
C ARG A 224 53.89 -17.99 -48.80
N LYS A 225 54.18 -18.99 -47.97
CA LYS A 225 55.25 -19.98 -48.22
C LYS A 225 54.97 -20.85 -49.45
N ARG A 226 53.71 -21.20 -49.73
CA ARG A 226 53.32 -21.86 -51.00
C ARG A 226 53.55 -20.95 -52.20
N ARG A 227 53.10 -19.69 -52.16
CA ARG A 227 53.33 -18.71 -53.22
C ARG A 227 54.83 -18.45 -53.47
N GLU A 228 55.65 -18.37 -52.43
CA GLU A 228 57.10 -18.21 -52.55
C GLU A 228 57.78 -19.45 -53.16
N LYS A 229 57.30 -20.67 -52.82
CA LYS A 229 57.76 -21.91 -53.44
C LYS A 229 57.33 -22.03 -54.90
N ASP A 230 56.12 -21.58 -55.24
CA ASP A 230 55.63 -21.58 -56.62
C ASP A 230 56.33 -20.49 -57.46
N ALA A 231 56.66 -19.34 -56.88
CA ALA A 231 57.48 -18.31 -57.52
C ALA A 231 58.94 -18.76 -57.73
N GLN A 232 59.54 -19.52 -56.81
CA GLN A 232 60.85 -20.14 -57.01
C GLN A 232 60.81 -21.26 -58.07
N ARG A 233 59.69 -21.98 -58.20
CA ARG A 233 59.48 -22.99 -59.25
C ARG A 233 59.29 -22.39 -60.64
N ASN A 234 58.64 -21.24 -60.75
CA ASN A 234 58.53 -20.49 -62.02
C ASN A 234 59.79 -19.68 -62.34
N GLY A 235 60.60 -19.31 -61.34
CA GLY A 235 61.91 -18.68 -61.58
C GLY A 235 62.96 -19.60 -62.22
N ASP A 236 62.80 -20.92 -62.12
CA ASP A 236 63.66 -21.93 -62.77
C ASP A 236 63.09 -22.43 -64.12
N LYS A 237 61.94 -21.93 -64.55
CA LYS A 237 61.31 -22.28 -65.83
C LYS A 237 60.62 -21.05 -66.44
N GLU A 238 61.41 -20.17 -67.05
CA GLU A 238 61.09 -19.44 -68.29
C GLU A 238 62.20 -18.43 -68.61
N ASP A 239 63.26 -18.95 -69.25
CA ASP A 239 63.87 -18.24 -70.36
C ASP A 239 63.03 -18.62 -71.60
N GLY A 240 62.26 -17.64 -72.10
CA GLY A 240 61.56 -17.67 -73.38
C GLY A 240 60.28 -18.50 -73.50
N THR A 241 59.10 -17.87 -73.45
CA THR A 241 58.23 -17.63 -74.62
C THR A 241 57.01 -16.80 -74.22
N GLU A 242 56.72 -15.73 -74.97
CA GLU A 242 55.44 -15.02 -74.90
C GLU A 242 54.31 -15.94 -75.34
N SER A 243 53.30 -16.15 -74.49
CA SER A 243 52.00 -16.64 -74.92
C SER A 243 50.89 -15.81 -74.28
N GLN A 244 50.23 -15.07 -75.16
CA GLN A 244 48.99 -14.32 -74.98
C GLN A 244 47.88 -15.26 -74.47
N ASP A 245 47.22 -14.92 -73.35
CA ASP A 245 46.00 -15.61 -72.93
C ASP A 245 44.79 -14.66 -73.07
N VAL A 246 43.82 -15.15 -73.82
CA VAL A 246 42.60 -14.52 -74.29
C VAL A 246 41.50 -15.35 -73.66
N LEU A 247 40.83 -14.83 -72.62
CA LEU A 247 39.44 -15.07 -72.18
C LEU A 247 39.29 -14.99 -70.65
N GLY A 248 38.40 -14.13 -70.17
CA GLY A 248 37.87 -14.23 -68.81
C GLY A 248 37.25 -12.96 -68.25
N GLU A 249 36.22 -12.41 -68.91
CA GLU A 249 35.23 -11.56 -68.23
C GLU A 249 34.59 -12.37 -67.09
N HIS A 250 34.53 -11.80 -65.90
CA HIS A 250 33.29 -11.62 -65.12
C HIS A 250 33.63 -10.84 -63.85
N GLU A 251 33.33 -9.53 -63.88
CA GLU A 251 33.06 -8.76 -62.68
C GLU A 251 31.76 -9.28 -62.08
N ASP A 252 31.84 -10.02 -60.98
CA ASP A 252 30.70 -10.24 -60.09
C ASP A 252 30.91 -9.38 -58.84
N ASP A 253 30.11 -8.32 -58.77
CA ASP A 253 29.84 -7.52 -57.59
C ASP A 253 29.14 -8.39 -56.54
N ASP A 254 29.82 -8.72 -55.45
CA ASP A 254 29.16 -9.33 -54.29
C ASP A 254 28.77 -8.29 -53.24
N VAL A 255 27.46 -8.17 -53.12
CA VAL A 255 26.66 -7.44 -52.14
C VAL A 255 26.91 -7.98 -50.73
N ILE A 256 27.25 -7.07 -49.80
CA ILE A 256 27.37 -7.36 -48.37
C ILE A 256 25.98 -7.34 -47.72
N PHE A 257 25.62 -8.42 -47.02
CA PHE A 257 24.57 -8.43 -46.00
C PHE A 257 25.12 -7.99 -44.63
#